data_AF-A0A837J3F9-F1
#
_entry.id   AF-A0A837J3F9-F1
#
_cell.length_a   1.000
_cell.length_b   1.000
_cell.length_c   1.000
_cell.angle_alpha   90.00
_cell.angle_beta   90.00
_cell.angle_gamma   90.00
#
_symmetry.space_group_name_H-M   'P 1'
#
loop_
_entity.id
_entity.type
_entity.pdbx_description
1 polymer ?
#
loop_
_entity_poly.entity_id
_entity_poly.type
_entity_poly.pdbx_seq_one_letter_code
_entity_poly.pdbx_strand_id
1 'polypeptide(L)'
;AGVTSSWNAGEGFSPIGYDFSRFTGTFDGKGFTISDLFIDRLYQDNIGLFAYTSGSTIKNIGLVNVNIAGYSSVGGLVGNNDGIIQNSYVTGVLISNMAYIGGLVGANEGTIDNSYANVNVSGDFDVGGLVGWNDNGTIQNSYAISSVTGNNNSGGLVGWNQNGTIQNSYASGYVNGNNNSGGLIGWNDSGIIENSFYNVEYIATGIGNDLNNTGVKGKTIAELQNKATFTNWNIIEDNTLTKGYPILAWQKNRNDYIWLIGTNTGGNSNPNNPKPTPNNEIPKVVDTIEQITNSTSIAVNNYIESSFGSENSQNNNLNLNQNSQTLALNDRVGVKIINGGIKMPEGIDNSSKEDQEK
;
A
#
# COMPACT_ATOMS: atom_id res chain seq x y z
N ALA A 1 15.89 11.37 4.86
CA ALA A 1 15.33 10.44 5.86
C ALA A 1 14.30 11.20 6.69
N GLY A 2 13.10 10.65 6.87
CA GLY A 2 12.00 11.31 7.57
C GLY A 2 12.18 11.34 9.08
N VAL A 3 11.32 12.10 9.77
CA VAL A 3 11.40 12.31 11.24
C VAL A 3 11.34 11.00 12.05
N THR A 4 10.75 9.95 11.49
CA THR A 4 10.60 8.66 12.17
C THR A 4 11.86 7.79 12.10
N SER A 5 12.86 8.08 11.27
CA SER A 5 14.01 7.17 11.07
C SER A 5 14.92 6.99 12.29
N SER A 6 14.80 7.84 13.30
CA SER A 6 15.54 7.71 14.57
C SER A 6 14.73 7.03 15.67
N TRP A 7 13.47 6.68 15.40
CA TRP A 7 12.57 6.10 16.38
C TRP A 7 12.83 4.62 16.55
N ASN A 8 12.44 4.09 17.71
CA ASN A 8 12.55 2.65 18.02
C ASN A 8 13.93 2.08 17.70
N ALA A 9 14.99 2.74 18.20
CA ALA A 9 16.38 2.37 17.96
C ALA A 9 16.81 2.30 16.48
N GLY A 10 16.14 3.05 15.60
CA GLY A 10 16.42 3.10 14.16
C GLY A 10 15.47 2.29 13.30
N GLU A 11 14.59 1.47 13.89
CA GLU A 11 13.58 0.68 13.15
C GLU A 11 12.43 1.52 12.57
N GLY A 12 12.40 2.82 12.85
CA GLY A 12 11.35 3.69 12.35
C GLY A 12 10.07 3.66 13.17
N PHE A 13 8.95 3.98 12.53
CA PHE A 13 7.63 3.95 13.15
C PHE A 13 7.26 2.52 13.59
N SER A 14 6.53 2.40 14.70
CA SER A 14 5.94 1.13 15.13
C SER A 14 4.51 1.06 14.60
N PRO A 15 4.18 0.11 13.70
CA PRO A 15 2.85 -0.03 13.11
C PRO A 15 1.71 -0.02 14.14
N ILE A 16 0.54 0.50 13.72
CA ILE A 16 -0.67 0.52 14.55
C ILE A 16 -1.40 -0.81 14.42
N GLY A 17 -1.68 -1.44 15.57
CA GLY A 17 -2.25 -2.78 15.63
C GLY A 17 -1.20 -3.87 15.39
N TYR A 18 -1.55 -5.12 15.69
CA TYR A 18 -0.76 -6.34 15.44
C TYR A 18 -1.65 -7.59 15.66
N ASP A 19 -1.11 -8.80 15.49
CA ASP A 19 -1.89 -10.06 15.46
C ASP A 19 -2.85 -10.26 16.64
N PHE A 20 -2.41 -9.93 17.86
CA PHE A 20 -3.21 -10.10 19.09
C PHE A 20 -3.96 -8.83 19.51
N SER A 21 -3.77 -7.72 18.80
CA SER A 21 -4.47 -6.45 19.04
C SER A 21 -4.66 -5.69 17.73
N ARG A 22 -5.56 -6.20 16.90
CA ARG A 22 -5.87 -5.63 15.58
C ARG A 22 -6.52 -4.25 15.74
N PHE A 23 -6.29 -3.36 14.77
CA PHE A 23 -7.02 -2.11 14.72
C PHE A 23 -8.46 -2.35 14.27
N THR A 24 -9.43 -2.02 15.11
CA THR A 24 -10.88 -2.21 14.85
C THR A 24 -11.65 -0.90 14.76
N GLY A 25 -10.96 0.23 14.85
CA GLY A 25 -11.56 1.56 14.88
C GLY A 25 -11.84 2.15 13.50
N THR A 26 -12.25 3.42 13.52
CA THR A 26 -12.26 4.27 12.32
C THR A 26 -11.08 5.24 12.37
N PHE A 27 -10.34 5.34 11.28
CA PHE A 27 -9.36 6.38 11.02
C PHE A 27 -9.79 7.18 9.80
N ASP A 28 -10.16 8.45 10.01
CA ASP A 28 -10.49 9.38 8.93
C ASP A 28 -9.39 10.44 8.82
N GLY A 29 -8.60 10.37 7.75
CA GLY A 29 -7.52 11.31 7.47
C GLY A 29 -8.02 12.68 7.02
N LYS A 30 -9.32 12.87 6.77
CA LYS A 30 -9.93 14.14 6.33
C LYS A 30 -9.25 14.78 5.10
N GLY A 31 -8.62 13.98 4.25
CA GLY A 31 -7.88 14.44 3.06
C GLY A 31 -6.47 14.94 3.36
N PHE A 32 -5.99 14.83 4.62
CA PHE A 32 -4.61 15.15 4.96
C PHE A 32 -3.64 14.06 4.51
N THR A 33 -2.36 14.41 4.53
CA THR A 33 -1.27 13.50 4.22
C THR A 33 -0.32 13.32 5.38
N ILE A 34 0.28 12.13 5.48
CA ILE A 34 1.45 11.85 6.29
C ILE A 34 2.64 11.70 5.34
N SER A 35 3.66 12.52 5.53
CA SER A 35 4.85 12.51 4.67
C SER A 35 6.05 11.88 5.36
N ASP A 36 6.95 11.31 4.56
CA ASP A 36 8.26 10.81 5.00
C ASP A 36 8.19 9.75 6.10
N LEU A 37 7.14 8.92 6.09
CA LEU A 37 7.02 7.78 7.00
C LEU A 37 8.13 6.76 6.70
N PHE A 38 8.97 6.53 7.69
CA PHE A 38 10.02 5.51 7.64
C PHE A 38 9.70 4.35 8.60
N ILE A 39 9.76 3.12 8.10
CA ILE A 39 9.66 1.86 8.85
C ILE A 39 10.72 0.90 8.28
N ASP A 40 11.60 0.36 9.12
CA ASP A 40 12.62 -0.60 8.73
C ASP A 40 12.61 -1.79 9.69
N ARG A 41 11.78 -2.78 9.34
CA ARG A 41 11.45 -3.94 10.18
C ARG A 41 11.56 -5.23 9.35
N LEU A 42 12.70 -5.42 8.68
CA LEU A 42 12.99 -6.48 7.69
C LEU A 42 12.76 -7.93 8.13
N TYR A 43 12.53 -8.18 9.42
CA TYR A 43 12.31 -9.50 10.01
C TYR A 43 10.94 -9.63 10.70
N GLN A 44 10.03 -8.67 10.48
CA GLN A 44 8.70 -8.66 11.06
C GLN A 44 7.65 -8.67 9.94
N ASP A 45 6.57 -9.39 10.19
CA ASP A 45 5.41 -9.43 9.31
C ASP A 45 4.44 -8.29 9.60
N ASN A 46 3.47 -8.09 8.70
CA ASN A 46 2.37 -7.15 8.85
C ASN A 46 2.88 -5.72 9.05
N ILE A 47 3.54 -5.19 8.01
CA ILE A 47 4.19 -3.87 8.06
C ILE A 47 3.38 -2.86 7.25
N GLY A 48 3.11 -1.71 7.87
CA GLY A 48 2.47 -0.54 7.28
C GLY A 48 2.22 0.54 8.35
N LEU A 49 1.53 1.62 8.00
CA LEU A 49 1.03 2.54 9.04
C LEU A 49 0.15 1.78 10.05
N PHE A 50 -0.67 0.85 9.56
CA PHE A 50 -1.39 -0.14 10.34
C PHE A 50 -0.80 -1.53 10.05
N ALA A 51 -0.51 -2.33 11.07
CA ALA A 51 -0.03 -3.70 10.86
C ALA A 51 -1.18 -4.59 10.39
N TYR A 52 -2.24 -4.67 11.20
CA TYR A 52 -3.38 -5.56 10.97
C TYR A 52 -4.66 -4.86 11.43
N THR A 53 -5.63 -4.77 10.53
CA THR A 53 -6.97 -4.24 10.80
C THR A 53 -8.03 -5.35 10.76
N SER A 54 -9.10 -5.24 11.55
CA SER A 54 -10.25 -6.14 11.50
C SER A 54 -11.55 -5.40 11.79
N GLY A 55 -12.54 -5.49 10.89
CA GLY A 55 -13.79 -4.72 10.97
C GLY A 55 -13.60 -3.20 10.97
N SER A 56 -12.43 -2.72 10.59
CA SER A 56 -12.03 -1.31 10.69
C SER A 56 -12.48 -0.49 9.49
N THR A 57 -12.41 0.84 9.60
CA THR A 57 -12.52 1.75 8.44
C THR A 57 -11.37 2.74 8.44
N ILE A 58 -10.54 2.71 7.39
CA ILE A 58 -9.47 3.68 7.15
C ILE A 58 -9.83 4.46 5.89
N LYS A 59 -9.92 5.78 5.98
CA LYS A 59 -10.31 6.59 4.81
C LYS A 59 -9.68 7.96 4.73
N ASN A 60 -9.69 8.52 3.52
CA ASN A 60 -9.30 9.89 3.22
C ASN A 60 -7.89 10.24 3.70
N ILE A 61 -6.92 9.34 3.52
CA ILE A 61 -5.53 9.56 3.94
C ILE A 61 -4.55 9.29 2.81
N GLY A 62 -3.60 10.21 2.64
CA GLY A 62 -2.45 10.00 1.77
C GLY A 62 -1.17 9.75 2.55
N LEU A 63 -0.39 8.75 2.18
CA LEU A 63 0.99 8.60 2.62
C LEU A 63 1.92 9.02 1.48
N VAL A 64 2.79 9.99 1.73
CA VAL A 64 3.62 10.60 0.69
C VAL A 64 5.09 10.37 1.00
N ASN A 65 5.84 9.92 0.01
CA ASN A 65 7.28 9.69 0.13
C ASN A 65 7.65 8.74 1.27
N VAL A 66 6.93 7.62 1.39
CA VAL A 66 7.23 6.61 2.40
C VAL A 66 8.50 5.82 2.02
N ASN A 67 9.21 5.32 3.02
CA ASN A 67 10.28 4.33 2.86
C ASN A 67 10.03 3.22 3.89
N ILE A 68 9.48 2.10 3.41
CA ILE A 68 8.97 1.03 4.27
C ILE A 68 9.64 -0.28 3.87
N ALA A 69 10.20 -0.98 4.85
CA ALA A 69 10.81 -2.29 4.68
C ALA A 69 10.29 -3.29 5.72
N GLY A 70 9.96 -4.51 5.29
CA GLY A 70 9.38 -5.57 6.12
C GLY A 70 9.72 -6.98 5.66
N TYR A 71 9.25 -8.01 6.38
CA TYR A 71 9.46 -9.41 6.01
C TYR A 71 8.36 -9.95 5.10
N SER A 72 7.13 -10.10 5.61
CA SER A 72 5.94 -10.50 4.85
C SER A 72 4.75 -9.59 5.15
N SER A 73 3.73 -9.58 4.27
CA SER A 73 2.54 -8.72 4.41
C SER A 73 2.91 -7.25 4.59
N VAL A 74 3.58 -6.70 3.58
CA VAL A 74 4.08 -5.32 3.60
C VAL A 74 3.20 -4.44 2.73
N GLY A 75 2.51 -3.49 3.36
CA GLY A 75 1.73 -2.47 2.68
C GLY A 75 2.12 -1.08 3.13
N GLY A 76 1.95 -0.08 2.26
CA GLY A 76 2.26 1.29 2.65
C GLY A 76 1.34 1.78 3.75
N LEU A 77 0.03 1.50 3.59
CA LEU A 77 -1.00 1.88 4.54
C LEU A 77 -1.31 0.75 5.52
N VAL A 78 -1.51 -0.47 5.04
CA VAL A 78 -1.89 -1.62 5.89
C VAL A 78 -1.09 -2.87 5.54
N GLY A 79 -0.52 -3.56 6.53
CA GLY A 79 0.10 -4.87 6.33
C GLY A 79 -0.94 -5.93 5.93
N ASN A 80 -1.90 -6.22 6.82
CA ASN A 80 -3.04 -7.11 6.58
C ASN A 80 -4.38 -6.38 6.82
N ASN A 81 -5.25 -6.36 5.80
CA ASN A 81 -6.55 -5.70 5.83
C ASN A 81 -7.71 -6.70 5.87
N ASP A 82 -8.39 -6.79 7.01
CA ASP A 82 -9.74 -7.37 7.18
C ASP A 82 -10.76 -6.24 7.51
N GLY A 83 -10.66 -5.12 6.79
CA GLY A 83 -11.51 -3.94 6.99
C GLY A 83 -11.80 -3.20 5.69
N ILE A 84 -12.25 -1.95 5.81
CA ILE A 84 -12.53 -1.06 4.68
C ILE A 84 -11.44 -0.01 4.56
N ILE A 85 -10.82 0.08 3.38
CA ILE A 85 -9.91 1.16 3.00
C ILE A 85 -10.56 1.96 1.87
N GLN A 86 -10.71 3.28 2.06
CA GLN A 86 -11.38 4.14 1.07
C GLN A 86 -10.66 5.47 0.82
N ASN A 87 -10.67 5.96 -0.42
CA ASN A 87 -10.14 7.29 -0.77
C ASN A 87 -8.73 7.53 -0.24
N SER A 88 -7.86 6.52 -0.35
CA SER A 88 -6.55 6.53 0.27
C SER A 88 -5.45 6.23 -0.74
N TYR A 89 -4.25 6.73 -0.48
CA TYR A 89 -3.15 6.52 -1.41
C TYR A 89 -1.79 6.47 -0.75
N VAL A 90 -0.83 5.86 -1.45
CA VAL A 90 0.57 5.79 -1.04
C VAL A 90 1.49 6.16 -2.20
N THR A 91 2.53 6.94 -1.89
CA THR A 91 3.71 7.13 -2.76
C THR A 91 5.00 6.88 -2.00
N GLY A 92 6.03 6.39 -2.69
CA GLY A 92 7.34 6.14 -2.09
C GLY A 92 7.99 4.85 -2.54
N VAL A 93 8.70 4.19 -1.63
CA VAL A 93 9.44 2.94 -1.86
C VAL A 93 9.09 1.93 -0.78
N LEU A 94 8.73 0.71 -1.20
CA LEU A 94 8.44 -0.42 -0.34
C LEU A 94 9.32 -1.62 -0.70
N ILE A 95 9.86 -2.28 0.31
CA ILE A 95 10.70 -3.48 0.17
C ILE A 95 10.19 -4.59 1.10
N SER A 96 10.10 -5.81 0.57
CA SER A 96 9.81 -7.03 1.33
C SER A 96 10.90 -8.06 1.10
N ASN A 97 11.30 -8.75 2.16
CA ASN A 97 12.30 -9.83 2.11
C ASN A 97 11.69 -11.22 1.87
N MET A 98 10.36 -11.33 1.77
CA MET A 98 9.69 -12.60 1.56
C MET A 98 8.46 -12.43 0.64
N ALA A 99 7.28 -12.23 1.21
CA ALA A 99 6.02 -12.35 0.46
C ALA A 99 5.06 -11.18 0.70
N TYR A 100 4.00 -11.15 -0.12
CA TYR A 100 2.80 -10.33 0.06
C TYR A 100 3.12 -8.84 0.24
N ILE A 101 3.72 -8.26 -0.79
CA ILE A 101 4.01 -6.83 -0.80
C ILE A 101 3.11 -6.10 -1.80
N GLY A 102 2.42 -5.08 -1.31
CA GLY A 102 1.58 -4.21 -2.14
C GLY A 102 1.79 -2.74 -1.83
N GLY A 103 1.71 -1.88 -2.84
CA GLY A 103 1.92 -0.44 -2.67
C GLY A 103 1.01 0.19 -1.60
N LEU A 104 -0.23 -0.29 -1.46
CA LEU A 104 -1.20 0.16 -0.47
C LEU A 104 -1.36 -0.86 0.67
N VAL A 105 -1.55 -2.14 0.31
CA VAL A 105 -1.85 -3.23 1.26
C VAL A 105 -0.98 -4.46 0.98
N GLY A 106 -0.43 -5.09 2.02
CA GLY A 106 0.29 -6.36 1.85
C GLY A 106 -0.65 -7.51 1.51
N ALA A 107 -1.51 -7.89 2.46
CA ALA A 107 -2.55 -8.91 2.34
C ALA A 107 -3.96 -8.29 2.54
N ASN A 108 -4.91 -8.63 1.68
CA ASN A 108 -6.27 -8.10 1.70
C ASN A 108 -7.33 -9.21 1.76
N GLU A 109 -8.08 -9.24 2.84
CA GLU A 109 -9.30 -10.03 3.04
C GLU A 109 -10.56 -9.13 3.08
N GLY A 110 -10.36 -7.82 3.21
CA GLY A 110 -11.40 -6.81 3.27
C GLY A 110 -11.70 -6.10 1.94
N THR A 111 -12.17 -4.86 2.03
CA THR A 111 -12.53 -4.02 0.88
C THR A 111 -11.55 -2.87 0.70
N ILE A 112 -11.03 -2.72 -0.51
CA ILE A 112 -10.28 -1.54 -0.96
C ILE A 112 -11.10 -0.86 -2.05
N ASP A 113 -11.49 0.38 -1.80
CA ASP A 113 -12.35 1.15 -2.69
C ASP A 113 -11.76 2.54 -2.97
N ASN A 114 -11.86 2.99 -4.22
CA ASN A 114 -11.45 4.35 -4.60
C ASN A 114 -10.04 4.73 -4.10
N SER A 115 -9.07 3.84 -4.23
CA SER A 115 -7.73 4.02 -3.67
C SER A 115 -6.63 3.76 -4.71
N TYR A 116 -5.43 4.29 -4.48
CA TYR A 116 -4.35 4.10 -5.44
C TYR A 116 -2.95 4.02 -4.83
N ALA A 117 -2.02 3.47 -5.61
CA ALA A 117 -0.60 3.45 -5.27
C ALA A 117 0.27 3.96 -6.43
N ASN A 118 1.29 4.74 -6.07
CA ASN A 118 2.39 5.14 -6.95
C ASN A 118 3.71 4.91 -6.23
N VAL A 119 4.10 3.64 -6.14
CA VAL A 119 5.18 3.17 -5.28
C VAL A 119 6.18 2.37 -6.12
N ASN A 120 7.46 2.44 -5.80
CA ASN A 120 8.42 1.43 -6.25
C ASN A 120 8.36 0.24 -5.28
N VAL A 121 7.86 -0.89 -5.76
CA VAL A 121 7.61 -2.08 -4.96
C VAL A 121 8.61 -3.17 -5.34
N SER A 122 9.35 -3.69 -4.37
CA SER A 122 10.29 -4.79 -4.58
C SER A 122 10.08 -5.89 -3.55
N GLY A 123 9.91 -7.14 -4.00
CA GLY A 123 9.81 -8.31 -3.12
C GLY A 123 10.19 -9.59 -3.84
N ASP A 124 10.02 -10.74 -3.18
CA ASP A 124 10.34 -12.06 -3.76
C ASP A 124 9.06 -12.73 -4.28
N PHE A 125 8.10 -12.99 -3.38
CA PHE A 125 6.82 -13.63 -3.65
C PHE A 125 5.65 -12.63 -3.62
N ASP A 126 4.70 -12.80 -4.54
CA ASP A 126 3.40 -12.09 -4.56
C ASP A 126 3.54 -10.58 -4.40
N VAL A 127 4.06 -9.95 -5.45
CA VAL A 127 4.39 -8.53 -5.50
C VAL A 127 3.35 -7.82 -6.36
N GLY A 128 2.58 -6.91 -5.75
CA GLY A 128 1.55 -6.14 -6.43
C GLY A 128 1.78 -4.63 -6.38
N GLY A 129 1.38 -3.93 -7.43
CA GLY A 129 1.47 -2.46 -7.43
C GLY A 129 0.55 -1.80 -6.40
N LEU A 130 -0.60 -2.42 -6.07
CA LEU A 130 -1.55 -1.99 -5.05
C LEU A 130 -1.64 -2.98 -3.88
N VAL A 131 -1.80 -4.28 -4.19
CA VAL A 131 -2.01 -5.34 -3.20
C VAL A 131 -1.09 -6.53 -3.46
N GLY A 132 -0.37 -7.03 -2.46
CA GLY A 132 0.47 -8.23 -2.63
C GLY A 132 -0.38 -9.48 -2.85
N TRP A 133 -1.21 -9.81 -1.87
CA TRP A 133 -2.13 -10.95 -1.89
C TRP A 133 -3.56 -10.52 -1.56
N ASN A 134 -4.52 -10.89 -2.41
CA ASN A 134 -5.94 -10.62 -2.22
C ASN A 134 -6.67 -11.96 -2.05
N ASP A 135 -7.13 -12.27 -0.84
CA ASP A 135 -7.78 -13.53 -0.50
C ASP A 135 -9.22 -13.29 -0.04
N ASN A 136 -10.19 -13.68 -0.88
CA ASN A 136 -11.61 -13.36 -0.68
C ASN A 136 -11.94 -11.85 -0.55
N GLY A 137 -10.94 -10.98 -0.69
CA GLY A 137 -11.08 -9.53 -0.63
C GLY A 137 -11.63 -8.92 -1.91
N THR A 138 -12.14 -7.70 -1.78
CA THR A 138 -12.67 -6.89 -2.90
C THR A 138 -11.79 -5.68 -3.15
N ILE A 139 -11.38 -5.50 -4.40
CA ILE A 139 -10.67 -4.31 -4.88
C ILE A 139 -11.53 -3.68 -5.96
N GLN A 140 -11.98 -2.45 -5.74
CA GLN A 140 -12.84 -1.75 -6.69
C GLN A 140 -12.45 -0.29 -6.85
N ASN A 141 -12.71 0.24 -8.05
CA ASN A 141 -12.45 1.64 -8.41
C ASN A 141 -11.04 2.08 -8.02
N SER A 142 -10.05 1.22 -8.17
CA SER A 142 -8.71 1.45 -7.62
C SER A 142 -7.65 1.28 -8.69
N TYR A 143 -6.49 1.89 -8.48
CA TYR A 143 -5.45 1.83 -9.50
C TYR A 143 -4.03 1.83 -8.97
N ALA A 144 -3.11 1.31 -9.78
CA ALA A 144 -1.69 1.36 -9.50
C ALA A 144 -0.91 1.91 -10.70
N ILE A 145 -0.04 2.85 -10.42
CA ILE A 145 0.97 3.35 -11.37
C ILE A 145 2.40 3.00 -10.90
N SER A 146 2.48 2.04 -9.98
CA SER A 146 3.69 1.54 -9.31
C SER A 146 4.64 0.80 -10.24
N SER A 147 5.95 0.94 -10.02
CA SER A 147 6.95 0.05 -10.62
C SER A 147 7.10 -1.19 -9.75
N VAL A 148 6.87 -2.38 -10.29
CA VAL A 148 6.83 -3.65 -9.56
C VAL A 148 8.02 -4.51 -9.99
N THR A 149 8.83 -4.93 -9.02
CA THR A 149 9.90 -5.93 -9.21
C THR A 149 9.65 -7.12 -8.30
N GLY A 150 9.57 -8.32 -8.87
CA GLY A 150 9.35 -9.56 -8.11
C GLY A 150 9.99 -10.77 -8.76
N ASN A 151 10.17 -11.87 -8.01
CA ASN A 151 10.73 -13.09 -8.58
C ASN A 151 9.66 -14.11 -8.95
N ASN A 152 8.57 -14.20 -8.18
CA ASN A 152 7.50 -15.16 -8.46
C ASN A 152 6.29 -14.49 -9.14
N ASN A 153 5.16 -14.34 -8.44
CA ASN A 153 3.95 -13.72 -8.96
C ASN A 153 4.06 -12.20 -8.86
N SER A 154 4.12 -11.51 -10.00
CA SER A 154 4.27 -10.06 -10.07
C SER A 154 3.12 -9.46 -10.88
N GLY A 155 2.29 -8.64 -10.24
CA GLY A 155 1.14 -8.01 -10.87
C GLY A 155 1.20 -6.48 -10.80
N GLY A 156 0.85 -5.82 -11.90
CA GLY A 156 0.78 -4.35 -11.91
C GLY A 156 -0.22 -3.78 -10.89
N LEU A 157 -1.28 -4.52 -10.57
CA LEU A 157 -2.24 -4.19 -9.50
C LEU A 157 -2.12 -5.16 -8.32
N VAL A 158 -2.22 -6.48 -8.58
CA VAL A 158 -2.27 -7.52 -7.54
C VAL A 158 -1.25 -8.62 -7.80
N GLY A 159 -0.42 -8.98 -6.82
CA GLY A 159 0.53 -10.09 -6.94
C GLY A 159 -0.19 -11.44 -7.13
N TRP A 160 -0.98 -11.84 -6.13
CA TRP A 160 -1.81 -13.04 -6.16
C TRP A 160 -3.26 -12.73 -5.77
N ASN A 161 -4.21 -13.04 -6.65
CA ASN A 161 -5.64 -12.94 -6.40
C ASN A 161 -6.25 -14.34 -6.20
N GLN A 162 -6.63 -14.67 -4.98
CA GLN A 162 -7.21 -15.95 -4.58
C GLN A 162 -8.68 -15.75 -4.17
N ASN A 163 -9.63 -16.27 -4.95
CA ASN A 163 -11.07 -16.11 -4.72
C ASN A 163 -11.56 -14.64 -4.59
N GLY A 164 -10.69 -13.67 -4.84
CA GLY A 164 -10.96 -12.26 -4.68
C GLY A 164 -11.63 -11.64 -5.90
N THR A 165 -12.27 -10.48 -5.68
CA THR A 165 -12.95 -9.73 -6.74
C THR A 165 -12.18 -8.45 -7.06
N ILE A 166 -11.91 -8.22 -8.35
CA ILE A 166 -11.29 -6.99 -8.85
C ILE A 166 -12.22 -6.37 -9.88
N GLN A 167 -12.70 -5.16 -9.60
CA GLN A 167 -13.68 -4.47 -10.46
C GLN A 167 -13.28 -3.03 -10.76
N ASN A 168 -13.51 -2.58 -11.99
CA ASN A 168 -13.34 -1.18 -12.40
C ASN A 168 -11.97 -0.60 -12.00
N SER A 169 -10.92 -1.40 -12.14
CA SER A 169 -9.59 -1.07 -11.64
C SER A 169 -8.57 -1.12 -12.76
N TYR A 170 -7.43 -0.46 -12.60
CA TYR A 170 -6.40 -0.51 -13.62
C TYR A 170 -4.99 -0.45 -13.08
N ALA A 171 -4.05 -1.00 -13.86
CA ALA A 171 -2.63 -0.83 -13.63
C ALA A 171 -1.94 -0.25 -14.86
N SER A 172 -1.06 0.72 -14.66
CA SER A 172 -0.31 1.32 -15.77
C SER A 172 1.16 1.52 -15.49
N GLY A 173 1.67 0.94 -14.39
CA GLY A 173 3.09 0.95 -14.06
C GLY A 173 3.86 -0.19 -14.73
N TYR A 174 5.18 -0.15 -14.61
CA TYR A 174 6.08 -1.16 -15.15
C TYR A 174 6.11 -2.40 -14.25
N VAL A 175 6.14 -3.59 -14.85
CA VAL A 175 6.23 -4.88 -14.14
C VAL A 175 7.45 -5.64 -14.63
N ASN A 176 8.37 -5.95 -13.72
CA ASN A 176 9.55 -6.76 -13.94
C ASN A 176 9.52 -7.97 -13.01
N GLY A 177 8.84 -9.03 -13.45
CA GLY A 177 8.76 -10.30 -12.73
C GLY A 177 9.45 -11.44 -13.49
N ASN A 178 10.01 -12.41 -12.76
CA ASN A 178 10.72 -13.55 -13.37
C ASN A 178 9.82 -14.73 -13.76
N ASN A 179 8.77 -15.04 -12.97
CA ASN A 179 7.92 -16.20 -13.21
C ASN A 179 6.55 -15.81 -13.79
N ASN A 180 5.55 -15.53 -12.94
CA ASN A 180 4.20 -15.18 -13.37
C ASN A 180 4.03 -13.66 -13.35
N SER A 181 4.30 -13.02 -14.48
CA SER A 181 4.25 -11.57 -14.64
C SER A 181 3.01 -11.16 -15.42
N GLY A 182 2.12 -10.38 -14.79
CA GLY A 182 0.94 -9.83 -15.44
C GLY A 182 0.80 -8.32 -15.25
N GLY A 183 0.32 -7.65 -16.27
CA GLY A 183 0.09 -6.21 -16.26
C GLY A 183 -0.97 -5.78 -15.26
N LEU A 184 -1.92 -6.67 -14.93
CA LEU A 184 -2.87 -6.46 -13.84
C LEU A 184 -2.59 -7.40 -12.66
N ILE A 185 -2.49 -8.71 -12.92
CA ILE A 185 -2.41 -9.73 -11.87
C ILE A 185 -1.23 -10.68 -12.13
N GLY A 186 -0.42 -11.00 -11.12
CA GLY A 186 0.63 -12.02 -11.27
C GLY A 186 0.04 -13.43 -11.38
N TRP A 187 -0.71 -13.84 -10.36
CA TRP A 187 -1.44 -15.12 -10.33
C TRP A 187 -2.91 -14.91 -9.98
N ASN A 188 -3.82 -15.46 -10.78
CA ASN A 188 -5.24 -15.53 -10.46
C ASN A 188 -5.65 -16.98 -10.17
N ASP A 189 -6.15 -17.23 -8.97
CA ASP A 189 -6.71 -18.51 -8.53
C ASP A 189 -8.19 -18.33 -8.19
N SER A 190 -9.06 -18.72 -9.12
CA SER A 190 -10.52 -18.67 -8.96
C SER A 190 -11.10 -17.28 -8.64
N GLY A 191 -10.31 -16.21 -8.79
CA GLY A 191 -10.75 -14.84 -8.61
C GLY A 191 -11.56 -14.30 -9.78
N ILE A 192 -12.42 -13.32 -9.51
CA ILE A 192 -13.31 -12.68 -10.47
C ILE A 192 -12.70 -11.33 -10.87
N ILE A 193 -12.57 -11.11 -12.18
CA ILE A 193 -12.10 -9.83 -12.72
C ILE A 193 -13.13 -9.25 -13.67
N GLU A 194 -13.50 -7.99 -13.43
CA GLU A 194 -14.49 -7.28 -14.22
C GLU A 194 -14.02 -5.87 -14.55
N ASN A 195 -14.24 -5.45 -15.81
CA ASN A 195 -14.04 -4.07 -16.27
C ASN A 195 -12.68 -3.47 -15.88
N SER A 196 -11.63 -4.30 -15.86
CA SER A 196 -10.31 -3.90 -15.39
C SER A 196 -9.26 -4.01 -16.48
N PHE A 197 -8.28 -3.11 -16.44
CA PHE A 197 -7.38 -2.85 -17.57
C PHE A 197 -5.92 -2.77 -17.14
N TYR A 198 -5.02 -3.11 -18.07
CA TYR A 198 -3.58 -2.88 -17.88
C TYR A 198 -2.96 -2.21 -19.11
N ASN A 199 -1.83 -1.56 -18.91
CA ASN A 199 -1.06 -0.98 -20.00
C ASN A 199 -0.25 -2.06 -20.74
N VAL A 200 -0.66 -2.39 -21.97
CA VAL A 200 0.00 -3.40 -22.82
C VAL A 200 1.41 -2.98 -23.29
N GLU A 201 1.74 -1.69 -23.23
CA GLU A 201 3.06 -1.22 -23.67
C GLU A 201 4.20 -1.64 -22.73
N TYR A 202 3.89 -2.03 -21.48
CA TYR A 202 4.91 -2.54 -20.54
C TYR A 202 4.99 -4.06 -20.50
N ILE A 203 3.86 -4.73 -20.67
CA ILE A 203 3.78 -6.18 -20.62
C ILE A 203 2.57 -6.63 -21.43
N ALA A 204 2.73 -7.66 -22.26
CA ALA A 204 1.66 -8.14 -23.13
C ALA A 204 0.60 -8.95 -22.36
N THR A 205 1.02 -9.65 -21.32
CA THR A 205 0.18 -10.52 -20.49
C THR A 205 -0.48 -9.71 -19.38
N GLY A 206 -1.79 -9.83 -19.21
CA GLY A 206 -2.57 -9.21 -18.14
C GLY A 206 -2.61 -10.04 -16.86
N ILE A 207 -2.69 -11.37 -16.98
CA ILE A 207 -2.63 -12.33 -15.87
C ILE A 207 -1.46 -13.28 -16.09
N GLY A 208 -0.45 -13.27 -15.21
CA GLY A 208 0.80 -14.01 -15.42
C GLY A 208 0.62 -15.53 -15.61
N ASN A 209 -0.32 -16.14 -14.88
CA ASN A 209 -0.65 -17.58 -15.00
C ASN A 209 -1.81 -17.91 -15.97
N ASP A 210 -2.42 -16.92 -16.64
CA ASP A 210 -3.47 -17.13 -17.66
C ASP A 210 -3.16 -16.35 -18.95
N LEU A 211 -2.65 -17.06 -19.94
CA LEU A 211 -2.30 -16.50 -21.25
C LEU A 211 -3.52 -16.06 -22.07
N ASN A 212 -4.74 -16.48 -21.70
CA ASN A 212 -5.96 -16.02 -22.36
C ASN A 212 -6.48 -14.69 -21.80
N ASN A 213 -5.90 -14.20 -20.70
CA ASN A 213 -6.30 -12.95 -20.03
C ASN A 213 -7.81 -12.89 -19.72
N THR A 214 -8.36 -13.98 -19.19
CA THR A 214 -9.80 -14.07 -18.94
C THR A 214 -10.23 -12.98 -17.96
N GLY A 215 -11.19 -12.14 -18.36
CA GLY A 215 -11.69 -11.02 -17.54
C GLY A 215 -10.80 -9.76 -17.52
N VAL A 216 -9.64 -9.76 -18.18
CA VAL A 216 -8.68 -8.64 -18.20
C VAL A 216 -8.44 -8.16 -19.62
N LYS A 217 -8.38 -6.83 -19.82
CA LYS A 217 -8.18 -6.24 -21.15
C LYS A 217 -6.93 -5.35 -21.19
N GLY A 218 -5.96 -5.72 -22.01
CA GLY A 218 -4.81 -4.88 -22.32
C GLY A 218 -5.23 -3.65 -23.12
N LYS A 219 -4.68 -2.49 -22.78
CA LYS A 219 -4.97 -1.20 -23.41
C LYS A 219 -3.71 -0.40 -23.62
N THR A 220 -3.56 0.14 -24.83
CA THR A 220 -2.45 1.03 -25.17
C THR A 220 -2.56 2.33 -24.36
N ILE A 221 -1.49 3.13 -24.33
CA ILE A 221 -1.53 4.45 -23.69
C ILE A 221 -2.65 5.31 -24.28
N ALA A 222 -2.81 5.29 -25.60
CA ALA A 222 -3.83 6.06 -26.29
C ALA A 222 -5.26 5.62 -25.92
N GLU A 223 -5.49 4.32 -25.78
CA GLU A 223 -6.78 3.80 -25.32
C GLU A 223 -7.04 4.14 -23.85
N LEU A 224 -6.05 4.00 -22.96
CA LEU A 224 -6.20 4.38 -21.55
C LEU A 224 -6.43 5.89 -21.36
N GLN A 225 -6.08 6.72 -22.34
CA GLN A 225 -6.36 8.16 -22.35
C GLN A 225 -7.70 8.53 -23.03
N ASN A 226 -8.48 7.54 -23.45
CA ASN A 226 -9.73 7.75 -24.16
C ASN A 226 -10.91 7.29 -23.30
N LYS A 227 -11.84 8.21 -23.00
CA LYS A 227 -13.07 7.92 -22.23
C LYS A 227 -13.83 6.71 -22.80
N ALA A 228 -13.87 6.57 -24.13
CA ALA A 228 -14.60 5.50 -24.80
C ALA A 228 -14.09 4.09 -24.45
N THR A 229 -12.88 3.94 -23.90
CA THR A 229 -12.36 2.68 -23.39
C THR A 229 -13.10 2.20 -22.14
N PHE A 230 -13.62 3.13 -21.34
CA PHE A 230 -14.16 2.87 -20.00
C PHE A 230 -15.69 2.86 -20.01
N THR A 231 -16.30 2.14 -20.96
CA THR A 231 -17.77 2.16 -21.19
C THR A 231 -18.61 1.75 -19.99
N ASN A 232 -18.04 0.92 -19.11
CA ASN A 232 -18.71 0.38 -17.93
C ASN A 232 -18.33 1.13 -16.64
N TRP A 233 -17.56 2.22 -16.75
CA TRP A 233 -17.18 3.04 -15.61
C TRP A 233 -18.08 4.27 -15.55
N ASN A 234 -18.35 4.73 -14.32
CA ASN A 234 -18.93 6.05 -14.11
C ASN A 234 -17.82 7.10 -14.29
N ILE A 235 -17.62 7.55 -15.53
CA ILE A 235 -16.48 8.42 -15.92
C ILE A 235 -16.94 9.65 -16.71
N ILE A 236 -16.36 10.81 -16.37
CA ILE A 236 -16.60 12.08 -17.06
C ILE A 236 -15.29 12.69 -17.57
N GLU A 237 -15.39 13.44 -18.67
CA GLU A 237 -14.27 14.25 -19.15
C GLU A 237 -14.15 15.53 -18.34
N ASP A 238 -12.91 15.93 -18.07
CA ASP A 238 -12.60 17.19 -17.40
C ASP A 238 -11.54 17.95 -18.22
N ASN A 239 -11.94 19.07 -18.82
CA ASN A 239 -11.06 19.89 -19.65
C ASN A 239 -10.09 20.76 -18.84
N THR A 240 -10.21 20.79 -17.52
CA THR A 240 -9.23 21.45 -16.64
C THR A 240 -8.03 20.54 -16.37
N LEU A 241 -8.18 19.23 -16.56
CA LEU A 241 -7.13 18.25 -16.37
C LEU A 241 -6.33 18.03 -17.67
N THR A 242 -5.01 17.95 -17.53
CA THR A 242 -4.11 17.51 -18.62
C THR A 242 -4.54 16.13 -19.10
N LYS A 243 -4.47 15.92 -20.41
CA LYS A 243 -4.75 14.62 -21.02
C LYS A 243 -3.90 13.52 -20.38
N GLY A 244 -4.56 12.47 -19.89
CA GLY A 244 -3.95 11.41 -19.11
C GLY A 244 -4.93 10.28 -18.84
N TYR A 245 -4.52 9.32 -18.00
CA TYR A 245 -5.37 8.21 -17.57
C TYR A 245 -6.45 8.68 -16.59
N PRO A 246 -7.52 7.89 -16.40
CA PRO A 246 -8.54 8.21 -15.41
C PRO A 246 -7.94 8.39 -14.02
N ILE A 247 -8.40 9.41 -13.30
CA ILE A 247 -8.09 9.61 -11.89
C ILE A 247 -9.40 9.62 -11.09
N LEU A 248 -9.31 9.44 -9.79
CA LEU A 248 -10.45 9.45 -8.90
C LEU A 248 -10.85 10.89 -8.57
N ALA A 249 -12.15 11.20 -8.62
CA ALA A 249 -12.64 12.57 -8.47
C ALA A 249 -12.27 13.21 -7.12
N TRP A 250 -12.13 12.42 -6.05
CA TRP A 250 -11.68 12.91 -4.74
C TRP A 250 -10.27 13.49 -4.76
N GLN A 251 -9.42 13.11 -5.72
CA GLN A 251 -8.10 13.74 -5.93
C GLN A 251 -8.22 15.21 -6.38
N LYS A 252 -9.45 15.66 -6.71
CA LYS A 252 -9.81 17.04 -7.04
C LYS A 252 -10.82 17.62 -6.05
N ASN A 253 -10.85 17.12 -4.81
CA ASN A 253 -11.72 17.57 -3.73
C ASN A 253 -13.22 17.43 -4.06
N ARG A 254 -13.59 16.44 -4.86
CA ARG A 254 -14.98 16.07 -5.11
C ARG A 254 -15.37 14.89 -4.23
N ASN A 255 -16.61 14.89 -3.77
CA ASN A 255 -17.15 13.83 -2.90
C ASN A 255 -18.02 12.84 -3.69
N ASP A 256 -17.88 12.80 -5.01
CA ASP A 256 -18.56 11.81 -5.86
C ASP A 256 -17.62 10.66 -6.22
N TYR A 257 -18.19 9.46 -6.29
CA TYR A 257 -17.50 8.23 -6.67
C TYR A 257 -17.46 8.11 -8.21
N ILE A 258 -16.86 9.11 -8.84
CA ILE A 258 -16.75 9.26 -10.30
C ILE A 258 -15.27 9.24 -10.69
N TRP A 259 -14.97 8.66 -11.85
CA TRP A 259 -13.68 8.79 -12.50
C TRP A 259 -13.64 10.06 -13.34
N LEU A 260 -12.52 10.77 -13.32
CA LEU A 260 -12.25 11.92 -14.18
C LEU A 260 -11.19 11.54 -15.22
N ILE A 261 -11.40 11.91 -16.48
CA ILE A 261 -10.38 11.78 -17.53
C ILE A 261 -10.09 13.13 -18.17
N GLY A 262 -8.81 13.51 -18.18
CA GLY A 262 -8.40 14.81 -18.70
C GLY A 262 -8.41 14.88 -20.23
N THR A 263 -8.78 16.03 -20.77
CA THR A 263 -8.81 16.28 -22.23
C THR A 263 -7.89 17.41 -22.68
N ASN A 264 -7.29 18.15 -21.76
CA ASN A 264 -6.47 19.31 -22.09
C ASN A 264 -5.11 18.90 -22.68
N THR A 265 -4.85 19.29 -23.93
CA THR A 265 -3.58 19.05 -24.63
C THR A 265 -2.59 20.21 -24.53
N GLY A 266 -2.96 21.32 -23.88
CA GLY A 266 -2.18 22.56 -23.79
C GLY A 266 -1.18 22.66 -22.62
N GLY A 267 -1.02 21.60 -21.82
CA GLY A 267 -0.04 21.52 -20.72
C GLY A 267 1.12 20.56 -21.05
N ASN A 268 2.29 20.77 -20.42
CA ASN A 268 3.48 19.93 -20.57
C ASN A 268 3.13 18.42 -20.50
N SER A 269 3.73 17.64 -21.39
CA SER A 269 3.46 16.22 -21.60
C SER A 269 3.56 15.40 -20.31
N ASN A 270 2.44 14.79 -19.93
CA ASN A 270 2.32 13.59 -19.10
C ASN A 270 3.12 13.53 -17.78
N PRO A 271 2.61 14.08 -16.65
CA PRO A 271 3.21 13.91 -15.33
C PRO A 271 3.10 12.48 -14.77
N ASN A 272 2.32 11.59 -15.40
CA ASN A 272 2.01 10.25 -14.87
C ASN A 272 2.82 9.13 -15.54
N ASN A 273 3.86 9.46 -16.33
CA ASN A 273 4.63 8.41 -16.99
C ASN A 273 6.10 8.75 -17.32
N PRO A 274 6.97 9.04 -16.33
CA PRO A 274 8.36 8.75 -16.55
C PRO A 274 8.49 7.23 -16.60
N LYS A 275 8.91 6.67 -17.75
CA LYS A 275 9.56 5.36 -17.78
C LYS A 275 10.57 5.36 -16.63
N PRO A 276 10.44 4.52 -15.59
CA PRO A 276 11.45 4.48 -14.54
C PRO A 276 12.78 4.17 -15.22
N THR A 277 13.74 5.08 -15.14
CA THR A 277 15.13 4.71 -15.36
C THR A 277 15.45 3.66 -14.30
N PRO A 278 16.04 2.50 -14.65
CA PRO A 278 16.56 1.56 -13.66
C PRO A 278 17.42 2.37 -12.70
N ASN A 279 16.95 2.51 -11.46
CA ASN A 279 17.65 3.36 -10.52
C ASN A 279 18.91 2.57 -10.14
N ASN A 280 20.07 2.98 -10.65
CA ASN A 280 21.38 2.39 -10.36
C ASN A 280 21.79 2.53 -8.87
N GLU A 281 20.86 2.90 -8.00
CA GLU A 281 20.99 2.87 -6.54
C GLU A 281 20.48 1.55 -5.92
N ILE A 282 19.71 0.74 -6.65
CA ILE A 282 19.30 -0.61 -6.20
C ILE A 282 20.51 -1.52 -5.90
N PRO A 283 21.61 -1.52 -6.71
CA PRO A 283 22.82 -2.28 -6.36
C PRO A 283 23.42 -1.86 -5.02
N LYS A 284 23.37 -0.57 -4.65
CA LYS A 284 23.91 -0.10 -3.37
C LYS A 284 23.12 -0.60 -2.17
N VAL A 285 21.80 -0.76 -2.30
CA VAL A 285 20.95 -1.32 -1.22
C VAL A 285 21.15 -2.83 -1.12
N VAL A 286 21.27 -3.55 -2.25
CA VAL A 286 21.57 -4.99 -2.28
C VAL A 286 22.97 -5.29 -1.71
N ASP A 287 23.99 -4.51 -2.07
CA ASP A 287 25.34 -4.62 -1.51
C ASP A 287 25.37 -4.32 0.00
N THR A 288 24.51 -3.40 0.46
CA THR A 288 24.35 -3.10 1.90
C THR A 288 23.66 -4.28 2.63
N ILE A 289 22.71 -4.97 1.98
CA ILE A 289 22.05 -6.17 2.52
C ILE A 289 23.03 -7.37 2.62
N GLU A 290 23.92 -7.57 1.65
CA GLU A 290 24.99 -8.59 1.70
C GLU A 290 26.03 -8.29 2.80
N GLN A 291 26.34 -7.02 3.05
CA GLN A 291 27.23 -6.63 4.15
C GLN A 291 26.55 -6.77 5.52
N ILE A 292 25.26 -6.45 5.65
CA ILE A 292 24.50 -6.61 6.90
C ILE A 292 24.30 -8.09 7.25
N THR A 293 23.99 -8.95 6.28
CA THR A 293 23.83 -10.41 6.50
C THR A 293 25.12 -11.10 6.94
N ASN A 294 26.28 -10.67 6.42
CA ASN A 294 27.59 -11.18 6.86
C ASN A 294 28.04 -10.63 8.23
N SER A 295 27.63 -9.41 8.59
CA SER A 295 27.94 -8.81 9.90
C SER A 295 27.06 -9.39 11.02
N THR A 296 25.79 -9.66 10.72
CA THR A 296 24.80 -10.17 11.67
C THR A 296 24.93 -11.67 11.93
N SER A 297 25.37 -12.47 10.96
CA SER A 297 25.67 -13.90 11.18
C SER A 297 26.83 -14.12 12.17
N ILE A 298 27.80 -13.20 12.22
CA ILE A 298 28.88 -13.22 13.24
C ILE A 298 28.36 -12.76 14.61
N ALA A 299 27.48 -11.76 14.66
CA ALA A 299 26.92 -11.25 15.92
C ALA A 299 25.90 -12.22 16.57
N VAL A 300 25.08 -12.89 15.76
CA VAL A 300 24.09 -13.88 16.22
C VAL A 300 24.79 -15.14 16.75
N ASN A 301 25.86 -15.62 16.11
CA ASN A 301 26.62 -16.77 16.62
C ASN A 301 27.31 -16.44 17.96
N ASN A 302 27.86 -15.23 18.13
CA ASN A 302 28.48 -14.81 19.39
C ASN A 302 27.45 -14.56 20.52
N TYR A 303 26.21 -14.17 20.18
CA TYR A 303 25.14 -13.97 21.17
C TYR A 303 24.49 -15.29 21.60
N ILE A 304 24.36 -16.27 20.69
CA ILE A 304 23.83 -17.60 21.00
C ILE A 304 24.81 -18.39 21.88
N GLU A 305 26.13 -18.32 21.64
CA GLU A 305 27.13 -19.00 22.48
C GLU A 305 27.26 -18.38 23.88
N SER A 306 27.00 -17.07 24.03
CA SER A 306 27.06 -16.40 25.34
C SER A 306 25.75 -16.42 26.13
N SER A 307 24.60 -16.60 25.47
CA SER A 307 23.27 -16.53 26.10
C SER A 307 22.63 -17.90 26.39
N PHE A 308 23.17 -19.00 25.84
CA PHE A 308 22.66 -20.36 26.06
C PHE A 308 23.69 -21.27 26.76
N GLY A 309 24.26 -20.78 27.87
CA GLY A 309 24.75 -21.67 28.93
C GLY A 309 23.56 -22.26 29.68
N SER A 310 23.30 -23.56 29.45
CA SER A 310 22.40 -24.49 30.16
C SER A 310 21.35 -23.91 31.13
N GLU A 311 20.08 -24.15 30.77
CA GLU A 311 18.88 -24.32 31.61
C GLU A 311 17.78 -23.23 31.60
N ASN A 312 16.57 -23.77 31.32
CA ASN A 312 15.22 -23.38 31.73
C ASN A 312 14.51 -22.16 31.12
N SER A 313 13.40 -22.51 30.46
CA SER A 313 12.27 -21.66 30.08
C SER A 313 11.65 -20.93 31.28
N GLN A 314 11.39 -19.63 31.15
CA GLN A 314 10.12 -18.95 31.48
C GLN A 314 10.23 -17.44 31.21
N ASN A 315 9.19 -16.90 30.56
CA ASN A 315 8.66 -15.54 30.63
C ASN A 315 9.63 -14.34 30.54
N ASN A 316 9.43 -13.53 29.49
CA ASN A 316 9.39 -12.06 29.63
C ASN A 316 8.57 -11.43 28.49
N ASN A 317 7.28 -11.22 28.77
CA ASN A 317 6.41 -10.29 28.05
C ASN A 317 6.75 -8.86 28.49
N LEU A 318 7.16 -8.00 27.57
CA LEU A 318 7.15 -6.55 27.76
C LEU A 318 6.02 -5.95 26.91
N ASN A 319 4.91 -5.72 27.62
CA ASN A 319 3.72 -4.98 27.20
C ASN A 319 4.03 -3.47 27.10
N LEU A 320 3.51 -2.79 26.06
CA LEU A 320 2.86 -1.46 26.13
C LEU A 320 2.47 -0.97 24.72
N ASN A 321 1.20 -1.14 24.33
CA ASN A 321 0.40 -0.05 23.75
C ASN A 321 -1.09 -0.45 23.70
N GLN A 322 -1.87 0.00 24.69
CA GLN A 322 -3.33 0.00 24.61
C GLN A 322 -3.78 1.35 24.06
N ASN A 323 -4.12 1.40 22.77
CA ASN A 323 -4.85 2.52 22.18
C ASN A 323 -5.96 1.96 21.28
N SER A 324 -7.02 1.47 21.93
CA SER A 324 -8.29 1.12 21.31
C SER A 324 -9.34 2.13 21.74
N GLN A 325 -9.53 3.21 20.94
CA GLN A 325 -10.80 3.95 20.80
C GLN A 325 -10.65 5.09 19.76
N THR A 326 -11.75 5.33 19.04
CA THR A 326 -11.99 6.27 17.92
C THR A 326 -11.03 7.47 17.80
N LEU A 327 -10.30 7.58 16.68
CA LEU A 327 -9.49 8.75 16.32
C LEU A 327 -10.26 9.63 15.32
N ALA A 328 -10.65 10.84 15.74
CA ALA A 328 -11.16 11.89 14.87
C ALA A 328 -10.24 13.12 14.93
N LEU A 329 -9.76 13.59 13.78
CA LEU A 329 -8.98 14.84 13.65
C LEU A 329 -9.90 16.05 13.83
N ASN A 330 -9.59 17.01 14.71
CA ASN A 330 -10.33 18.28 14.80
C ASN A 330 -9.69 19.37 13.91
N ASP A 331 -10.52 20.28 13.38
CA ASP A 331 -10.29 21.07 12.15
C ASP A 331 -9.18 22.14 12.18
N ARG A 332 -8.25 22.14 13.14
CA ARG A 332 -7.12 23.08 13.13
C ARG A 332 -5.88 22.44 13.74
N VAL A 333 -4.77 22.53 12.99
CA VAL A 333 -3.38 22.12 13.29
C VAL A 333 -3.00 20.74 12.75
N GLY A 334 -1.97 20.72 11.89
CA GLY A 334 -1.45 19.55 11.20
C GLY A 334 -0.95 18.44 12.13
N VAL A 335 -0.97 17.22 11.60
CA VAL A 335 -0.58 15.98 12.29
C VAL A 335 0.89 16.04 12.71
N LYS A 336 1.17 15.92 14.01
CA LYS A 336 2.51 15.69 14.53
C LYS A 336 2.62 14.23 14.96
N ILE A 337 3.40 13.46 14.22
CA ILE A 337 3.78 12.11 14.62
C ILE A 337 4.68 12.26 15.86
N ILE A 338 4.38 11.55 16.95
CA ILE A 338 5.25 11.43 18.13
C ILE A 338 5.72 9.98 18.29
N ASN A 339 6.80 9.79 19.05
CA ASN A 339 7.41 8.49 19.27
C ASN A 339 6.36 7.43 19.68
N GLY A 340 6.07 6.47 18.79
CA GLY A 340 5.11 5.40 19.05
C GLY A 340 3.61 5.75 18.97
N GLY A 341 3.21 6.91 18.39
CA GLY A 341 1.79 7.27 18.18
C GLY A 341 1.54 8.66 17.59
N ILE A 342 0.27 9.04 17.37
CA ILE A 342 -0.14 10.39 16.93
C ILE A 342 -0.55 11.22 18.17
N LYS A 343 0.10 12.36 18.47
CA LYS A 343 -0.31 13.28 19.59
C LYS A 343 -1.16 14.42 19.05
N MET A 344 -2.35 14.61 19.60
CA MET A 344 -3.16 15.81 19.39
C MET A 344 -2.57 17.03 20.14
N PRO A 345 -2.82 18.27 19.70
CA PRO A 345 -2.47 19.47 20.45
C PRO A 345 -3.21 19.51 21.80
N GLU A 346 -2.53 19.94 22.87
CA GLU A 346 -3.15 20.13 24.19
C GLU A 346 -4.12 21.32 24.16
N GLY A 347 -5.36 21.09 24.57
CA GLY A 347 -6.33 22.16 24.90
C GLY A 347 -7.68 22.07 24.20
N ILE A 348 -8.51 21.07 24.54
CA ILE A 348 -9.97 21.21 24.56
C ILE A 348 -10.49 20.48 25.80
N ASP A 349 -11.00 21.26 26.74
CA ASP A 349 -11.71 20.83 27.94
C ASP A 349 -13.01 20.11 27.53
N ASN A 350 -13.15 18.84 27.90
CA ASN A 350 -14.38 18.07 27.69
C ASN A 350 -15.40 18.34 28.82
N SER A 351 -15.61 19.62 29.15
CA SER A 351 -16.66 20.04 30.07
C SER A 351 -17.87 20.56 29.27
N SER A 352 -18.73 19.64 28.83
CA SER A 352 -20.11 20.02 28.50
C SER A 352 -21.12 18.93 28.79
N LYS A 353 -21.71 19.07 29.99
CA LYS A 353 -23.15 18.95 30.30
C LYS A 353 -23.86 17.66 29.87
N GLU A 354 -23.97 16.73 30.83
CA GLU A 354 -25.20 15.97 31.01
C GLU A 354 -26.10 16.73 31.99
N ASP A 355 -27.04 17.50 31.43
CA ASP A 355 -28.29 17.82 32.11
C ASP A 355 -29.38 16.89 31.51
N GLN A 356 -30.17 16.31 32.42
CA GLN A 356 -31.44 15.59 32.26
C GLN A 356 -31.39 14.05 32.15
N GLU A 357 -31.50 13.37 33.31
CA GLU A 357 -32.73 12.66 33.71
C GLU A 357 -32.61 12.05 35.13
N LYS A 358 -33.01 12.80 36.17
CA LYS A 358 -34.01 12.46 37.22
C LYS A 358 -33.98 13.44 38.38
#